data_AF-A0A226MT03-F1
#
_entry.id   AF-A0A226MT03-F1
#
_cell.length_a   1.000
_cell.length_b   1.000
_cell.length_c   1.000
_cell.angle_alpha   90.00
_cell.angle_beta   90.00
_cell.angle_gamma   90.00
#
_symmetry.space_group_name_H-M   'P 1'
#
loop_
_entity.id
_entity.type
_entity.pdbx_description
1 polymer ?
#
loop_
_entity_poly.entity_id
_entity_poly.type
_entity_poly.pdbx_seq_one_letter_code
_entity_poly.pdbx_strand_id
1 'polypeptide(L)'
;MNKGWLELESDPGLFTLLVEDFGVKGVQVEEIYDLQSKCQGRPCVTLQLIPNSCATHALLSVLLNCNNVDLGPTLSRMKDFTKGFSPESKGYAIGNAPELAKAHNSHARPEPRHLPEKQNGISAVRTMEAFHFVSYVPIKGRLFELDGLKVYPIDHGPWADDEEWTDKARRVIMERIGLATAG
;
A
#
# COMPACT_ATOMS: atom_id res chain seq x y z
N MET A 1 -19.40 -15.71 -10.23
CA MET A 1 -18.40 -15.89 -9.15
C MET A 1 -17.41 -14.75 -9.28
N ASN A 2 -17.26 -13.90 -8.26
CA ASN A 2 -16.15 -12.95 -8.23
C ASN A 2 -14.87 -13.77 -8.13
N LYS A 3 -13.97 -13.64 -9.11
CA LYS A 3 -12.59 -14.06 -8.93
C LYS A 3 -12.02 -13.20 -7.81
N GLY A 4 -11.28 -13.80 -6.89
CA GLY A 4 -10.62 -13.07 -5.82
C GLY A 4 -9.60 -12.05 -6.36
N TRP A 5 -9.01 -11.29 -5.45
CA TRP A 5 -7.85 -10.47 -5.76
C TRP A 5 -6.67 -11.41 -6.12
N LEU A 6 -6.06 -11.18 -7.28
CA LEU A 6 -4.90 -11.92 -7.79
C LEU A 6 -3.61 -11.35 -7.19
N GLU A 7 -2.49 -12.05 -7.31
CA GLU A 7 -1.21 -11.53 -6.82
C GLU A 7 -0.60 -10.51 -7.80
N LEU A 8 -0.08 -9.40 -7.27
CA LEU A 8 0.65 -8.39 -8.02
C LEU A 8 2.15 -8.48 -7.73
N GLU A 9 2.94 -8.27 -8.79
CA GLU A 9 4.38 -8.05 -8.68
C GLU A 9 4.66 -6.70 -8.00
N SER A 10 5.65 -6.67 -7.10
CA SER A 10 6.01 -5.47 -6.35
C SER A 10 6.91 -4.53 -7.17
N ASP A 11 6.33 -3.95 -8.22
CA ASP A 11 7.01 -3.04 -9.15
C ASP A 11 6.43 -1.61 -9.06
N PRO A 12 7.28 -0.56 -8.92
CA PRO A 12 6.80 0.84 -8.82
C PRO A 12 6.13 1.35 -10.10
N GLY A 13 6.51 0.83 -11.28
CA GLY A 13 5.85 1.13 -12.55
C GLY A 13 4.43 0.56 -12.60
N LEU A 14 4.26 -0.71 -12.22
CA LEU A 14 2.96 -1.38 -12.07
C LEU A 14 2.07 -0.62 -11.09
N PHE A 15 2.59 -0.24 -9.92
CA PHE A 15 1.82 0.54 -8.95
C PHE A 15 1.45 1.94 -9.45
N THR A 16 2.30 2.58 -10.26
CA THR A 16 1.95 3.84 -10.93
C THR A 16 0.79 3.64 -11.91
N LEU A 17 0.86 2.65 -12.80
CA LEU A 17 -0.22 2.33 -13.75
C LEU A 17 -1.53 1.94 -13.04
N LEU A 18 -1.46 1.21 -11.93
CA LEU A 18 -2.63 0.85 -11.12
C LEU A 18 -3.30 2.09 -10.48
N VAL A 19 -2.51 3.08 -10.06
CA VAL A 19 -3.01 4.36 -9.52
C VAL A 19 -3.68 5.19 -10.63
N GLU A 20 -3.10 5.21 -11.83
CA GLU A 20 -3.72 5.83 -13.01
C GLU A 20 -5.04 5.15 -13.40
N ASP A 21 -5.12 3.81 -13.36
CA ASP A 21 -6.34 3.03 -13.63
C ASP A 21 -7.45 3.24 -12.57
N PHE A 22 -7.11 3.61 -11.34
CA PHE A 22 -8.10 4.09 -10.35
C PHE A 22 -8.65 5.48 -10.69
N GLY A 23 -8.07 6.17 -11.67
CA GLY A 23 -8.45 7.50 -12.15
C GLY A 23 -7.71 8.65 -11.45
N VAL A 24 -6.68 8.35 -10.66
CA VAL A 24 -5.86 9.34 -9.95
C VAL A 24 -4.91 10.03 -10.91
N LYS A 25 -4.67 11.33 -10.75
CA LYS A 25 -3.75 12.09 -11.60
C LYS A 25 -2.61 12.72 -10.83
N GLY A 26 -1.45 12.81 -11.48
CA GLY A 26 -0.27 13.51 -10.95
C GLY A 26 0.41 12.79 -9.78
N VAL A 27 0.15 11.49 -9.60
CA VAL A 27 0.81 10.63 -8.61
C VAL A 27 1.65 9.60 -9.36
N GLN A 28 2.88 9.41 -8.87
CA GLN A 28 3.80 8.37 -9.33
C GLN A 28 4.31 7.62 -8.10
N VAL A 29 4.59 6.33 -8.26
CA VAL A 29 5.19 5.49 -7.23
C VAL A 29 6.65 5.29 -7.61
N GLU A 30 7.55 5.60 -6.68
CA GLU A 30 9.00 5.48 -6.84
C GLU A 30 9.54 4.57 -5.73
N GLU A 31 10.50 3.71 -6.07
CA GLU A 31 11.19 2.89 -5.07
C GLU A 31 12.36 3.67 -4.46
N ILE A 32 12.43 3.71 -3.12
CA ILE A 32 13.46 4.44 -2.38
C ILE A 32 14.58 3.47 -1.98
N TYR A 33 15.63 3.39 -2.80
CA TYR A 33 16.81 2.56 -2.51
C TYR A 33 17.72 3.15 -1.44
N ASP A 34 17.77 4.48 -1.32
CA ASP A 34 18.56 5.18 -0.30
C ASP A 34 17.69 6.17 0.48
N LEU A 35 17.43 5.81 1.74
CA LEU A 35 16.70 6.63 2.70
C LEU A 35 17.42 7.93 3.05
N GLN A 36 18.72 8.07 2.80
CA GLN A 36 19.46 9.33 3.04
C GLN A 36 19.17 10.39 1.97
N SER A 37 18.62 10.00 0.82
CA SER A 37 18.20 10.94 -0.23
C SER A 37 16.96 11.75 0.18
N LYS A 38 16.96 13.06 -0.10
CA LYS A 38 15.83 13.95 0.27
C LYS A 38 14.67 13.82 -0.73
N CYS A 39 13.54 13.28 -0.27
CA CYS A 39 12.28 13.34 -1.02
C CYS A 39 11.82 14.80 -1.19
N GLN A 40 11.76 15.31 -2.42
CA GLN A 40 11.45 16.71 -2.71
C GLN A 40 9.94 17.03 -2.63
N GLY A 41 9.41 17.23 -1.41
CA GLY A 41 8.11 17.90 -1.18
C GLY A 41 6.85 17.23 -1.75
N ARG A 42 6.95 16.01 -2.28
CA ARG A 42 5.83 15.20 -2.77
C ARG A 42 5.37 14.21 -1.68
N PRO A 43 4.11 13.76 -1.68
CA PRO A 43 3.68 12.67 -0.79
C PRO A 43 4.46 11.40 -1.15
N CYS A 44 5.43 10.98 -0.32
CA CYS A 44 6.14 9.74 -0.55
C CYS A 44 5.31 8.56 -0.02
N VAL A 45 5.13 7.54 -0.87
CA VAL A 45 4.51 6.27 -0.47
C VAL A 45 5.63 5.38 0.02
N THR A 46 5.50 4.88 1.26
CA THR A 46 6.37 3.83 1.81
C THR A 46 5.54 2.54 1.93
N LEU A 47 6.14 1.40 1.58
CA LEU A 47 5.46 0.13 1.29
C LEU A 47 6.04 -1.04 2.16
N GLN A 48 5.35 -2.17 2.47
CA GLN A 48 5.43 -3.44 1.69
C GLN A 48 4.64 -4.72 2.27
N LEU A 49 3.34 -4.95 1.92
CA LEU A 49 2.49 -6.21 1.82
C LEU A 49 1.61 -6.95 2.93
N ILE A 50 0.52 -7.67 2.54
CA ILE A 50 -0.33 -8.67 3.30
C ILE A 50 -1.08 -9.46 2.20
N PRO A 51 -1.16 -10.80 2.12
CA PRO A 51 -1.50 -11.51 0.87
C PRO A 51 -2.60 -10.91 -0.06
N ASN A 52 -2.24 -10.79 -1.34
CA ASN A 52 -3.07 -10.62 -2.55
C ASN A 52 -3.96 -9.36 -2.74
N SER A 53 -4.26 -8.54 -1.74
CA SER A 53 -4.99 -7.25 -1.98
C SER A 53 -4.30 -6.02 -1.39
N CYS A 54 -3.21 -6.29 -0.68
CA CYS A 54 -2.31 -5.36 -0.01
C CYS A 54 -1.90 -4.14 -0.80
N ALA A 55 -1.35 -4.31 -2.02
CA ALA A 55 -0.78 -3.20 -2.78
C ALA A 55 -1.82 -2.10 -2.97
N THR A 56 -3.03 -2.49 -3.37
CA THR A 56 -4.19 -1.61 -3.46
C THR A 56 -4.60 -1.04 -2.10
N HIS A 57 -4.68 -1.83 -1.04
CA HIS A 57 -5.04 -1.31 0.29
C HIS A 57 -4.05 -0.27 0.83
N ALA A 58 -2.74 -0.45 0.62
CA ALA A 58 -1.72 0.51 1.02
C ALA A 58 -1.76 1.79 0.19
N LEU A 59 -1.81 1.66 -1.16
CA LEU A 59 -1.95 2.80 -2.06
C LEU A 59 -3.19 3.64 -1.73
N LEU A 60 -4.34 2.98 -1.52
CA LEU A 60 -5.59 3.64 -1.12
C LEU A 60 -5.49 4.27 0.28
N SER A 61 -4.82 3.62 1.22
CA SER A 61 -4.62 4.17 2.57
C SER A 61 -3.82 5.47 2.56
N VAL A 62 -2.85 5.61 1.65
CA VAL A 62 -2.15 6.89 1.44
C VAL A 62 -3.03 7.88 0.68
N LEU A 63 -3.51 7.50 -0.51
CA LEU A 63 -4.29 8.37 -1.41
C LEU A 63 -5.52 8.98 -0.74
N LEU A 64 -6.30 8.19 -0.01
CA LEU A 64 -7.51 8.67 0.66
C LEU A 64 -7.21 9.65 1.81
N ASN A 65 -6.00 9.62 2.37
CA ASN A 65 -5.54 10.61 3.37
C ASN A 65 -4.86 11.85 2.76
N CYS A 66 -4.51 11.82 1.47
CA CYS A 66 -4.05 13.02 0.76
C CYS A 66 -5.20 14.01 0.52
N ASN A 67 -4.90 15.31 0.67
CA ASN A 67 -5.82 16.42 0.37
C ASN A 67 -5.44 17.19 -0.91
N ASN A 68 -4.22 17.00 -1.41
CA ASN A 68 -3.65 17.76 -2.54
C ASN A 68 -3.50 16.89 -3.80
N VAL A 69 -4.37 15.89 -3.97
CA VAL A 69 -4.32 14.90 -5.07
C VAL A 69 -5.69 14.83 -5.76
N ASP A 70 -5.71 14.88 -7.10
CA ASP A 70 -6.92 14.56 -7.87
C ASP A 70 -7.13 13.05 -7.81
N LEU A 71 -8.04 12.62 -6.94
CA LEU A 71 -8.41 11.23 -6.70
C LEU A 71 -9.24 10.61 -7.85
N GLY A 72 -9.68 11.41 -8.81
CA GLY A 72 -10.63 10.98 -9.83
C GLY A 72 -12.01 10.63 -9.25
N PRO A 73 -12.98 10.30 -10.11
CA PRO A 73 -14.37 10.11 -9.69
C PRO A 73 -14.57 8.84 -8.85
N THR A 74 -13.77 7.80 -9.05
CA THR A 74 -13.92 6.51 -8.37
C THR A 74 -13.45 6.58 -6.92
N LEU A 75 -12.22 7.01 -6.67
CA LEU A 75 -11.71 7.11 -5.30
C LEU A 75 -12.36 8.25 -4.51
N SER A 76 -12.82 9.32 -5.17
CA SER A 76 -13.62 10.36 -4.50
C SER A 76 -14.93 9.80 -3.96
N ARG A 77 -15.70 9.05 -4.77
CA ARG A 77 -16.92 8.37 -4.29
C ARG A 77 -16.62 7.40 -3.15
N MET A 78 -15.52 6.65 -3.22
CA MET A 78 -15.11 5.74 -2.13
C MET A 78 -14.76 6.51 -0.85
N LYS A 79 -14.04 7.64 -0.94
CA LYS A 79 -13.68 8.51 0.19
C LYS A 79 -14.92 9.08 0.89
N ASP A 80 -15.92 9.50 0.11
CA ASP A 80 -17.18 10.02 0.64
C ASP A 80 -18.08 8.92 1.21
N PHE A 81 -18.20 7.77 0.53
CA PHE A 81 -19.00 6.63 0.99
C PHE A 81 -18.47 6.06 2.32
N THR A 82 -17.15 5.97 2.47
CA THR A 82 -16.50 5.41 3.67
C THR A 82 -16.28 6.45 4.79
N LYS A 83 -16.85 7.65 4.65
CA LYS A 83 -16.72 8.73 5.63
C LYS A 83 -17.41 8.36 6.95
N GLY A 84 -16.65 8.30 8.02
CA GLY A 84 -17.14 7.90 9.36
C GLY A 84 -17.16 6.39 9.62
N PHE A 85 -16.78 5.55 8.66
CA PHE A 85 -16.65 4.10 8.87
C PHE A 85 -15.48 3.77 9.82
N SER A 86 -15.59 2.67 10.56
CA SER A 86 -14.46 2.07 11.29
C SER A 86 -13.38 1.56 10.31
N PRO A 87 -12.11 1.40 10.72
CA PRO A 87 -11.06 0.88 9.84
C PRO A 87 -11.43 -0.46 9.18
N GLU A 88 -12.04 -1.37 9.94
CA GLU A 88 -12.54 -2.65 9.44
C GLU A 88 -13.62 -2.48 8.36
N SER A 89 -14.64 -1.65 8.62
CA SER A 89 -15.70 -1.38 7.63
C SER A 89 -15.17 -0.67 6.37
N LYS A 90 -14.11 0.13 6.49
CA LYS A 90 -13.39 0.70 5.32
C LYS A 90 -12.70 -0.37 4.50
N GLY A 91 -11.93 -1.26 5.15
CA GLY A 91 -11.30 -2.40 4.49
C GLY A 91 -12.32 -3.30 3.78
N TYR A 92 -13.44 -3.59 4.43
CA TYR A 92 -14.53 -4.36 3.83
C TYR A 92 -15.15 -3.66 2.60
N ALA A 93 -15.38 -2.35 2.66
CA ALA A 93 -15.90 -1.57 1.53
C ALA A 93 -14.93 -1.56 0.33
N ILE A 94 -13.63 -1.42 0.59
CA ILE A 94 -12.57 -1.46 -0.44
C ILE A 94 -12.46 -2.86 -1.06
N GLY A 95 -12.39 -3.91 -0.24
CA GLY A 95 -12.24 -5.30 -0.69
C GLY A 95 -13.41 -5.82 -1.53
N ASN A 96 -14.60 -5.21 -1.38
CA ASN A 96 -15.81 -5.53 -2.15
C ASN A 96 -16.08 -4.57 -3.33
N ALA A 97 -15.21 -3.60 -3.60
CA ALA A 97 -15.39 -2.66 -4.70
C ALA A 97 -15.00 -3.30 -6.06
N PRO A 98 -15.97 -3.58 -6.96
CA PRO A 98 -15.69 -4.33 -8.18
C PRO A 98 -14.81 -3.56 -9.17
N GLU A 99 -14.90 -2.22 -9.20
CA GLU A 99 -13.96 -1.37 -9.94
C GLU A 99 -12.50 -1.56 -9.52
N LEU A 100 -12.23 -1.60 -8.21
CA LEU A 100 -10.88 -1.69 -7.66
C LEU A 100 -10.29 -3.08 -7.89
N ALA A 101 -11.09 -4.13 -7.62
CA ALA A 101 -10.70 -5.51 -7.89
C ALA A 101 -10.48 -5.77 -9.39
N LYS A 102 -11.24 -5.12 -10.28
CA LYS A 102 -11.06 -5.24 -11.74
C LYS A 102 -9.75 -4.61 -12.20
N ALA A 103 -9.47 -3.36 -11.80
CA ALA A 103 -8.23 -2.66 -12.14
C ALA A 103 -7.00 -3.38 -11.56
N HIS A 104 -7.08 -3.84 -10.31
CA HIS A 104 -6.04 -4.67 -9.71
C HIS A 104 -5.78 -5.94 -10.53
N ASN A 105 -6.83 -6.72 -10.82
CA ASN A 105 -6.69 -7.99 -11.54
C ASN A 105 -6.28 -7.85 -13.02
N SER A 106 -6.33 -6.65 -13.63
CA SER A 106 -5.76 -6.42 -14.98
C SER A 106 -4.24 -6.24 -14.99
N HIS A 107 -3.62 -5.89 -13.85
CA HIS A 107 -2.16 -5.80 -13.71
C HIS A 107 -1.52 -7.09 -13.18
N ALA A 108 -2.33 -8.05 -12.71
CA ALA A 108 -1.85 -9.35 -12.28
C ALA A 108 -1.39 -10.21 -13.46
N ARG A 109 -0.28 -10.93 -13.29
CA ARG A 109 0.21 -11.88 -14.29
C ARG A 109 -0.85 -12.99 -14.48
N PRO A 110 -1.16 -13.41 -15.73
CA PRO A 110 -2.08 -14.52 -15.95
C PRO A 110 -1.53 -15.80 -15.30
N GLU A 111 -2.34 -16.47 -14.47
CA GLU A 111 -1.98 -17.78 -13.93
C GLU A 111 -1.61 -18.76 -15.08
N PRO A 112 -0.52 -19.53 -14.96
CA PRO A 112 -0.20 -20.57 -15.92
C PRO A 112 -1.37 -21.54 -16.06
N ARG A 113 -1.95 -21.62 -17.27
CA ARG A 113 -3.06 -22.53 -17.56
C ARG A 113 -2.62 -23.99 -17.38
N HIS A 114 -3.00 -24.57 -16.24
CA HIS A 114 -2.97 -26.00 -15.91
C HIS A 114 -1.69 -26.75 -16.36
N LEU A 115 -0.67 -26.76 -15.49
CA LEU A 115 0.29 -27.88 -15.50
C LEU A 115 -0.44 -29.13 -14.97
N PRO A 116 -0.36 -30.28 -15.65
CA PRO A 116 -1.06 -31.49 -15.22
C PRO A 116 -0.50 -32.02 -13.89
N GLU A 117 -1.38 -32.40 -12.98
CA GLU A 117 -1.03 -32.96 -11.68
C GLU A 117 -0.12 -34.20 -11.82
N LYS A 118 1.08 -34.13 -11.25
CA LYS A 118 1.87 -35.31 -10.90
C LYS A 118 2.19 -35.27 -9.40
N GLN A 119 1.64 -36.25 -8.69
CA GLN A 119 1.94 -36.52 -7.29
C GLN A 119 3.40 -36.94 -7.10
N ASN A 120 3.86 -36.83 -5.85
CA ASN A 120 5.10 -37.40 -5.31
C ASN A 120 6.42 -36.78 -5.81
N GLY A 121 6.64 -35.54 -5.36
CA GLY A 121 7.97 -34.98 -5.14
C GLY A 121 7.83 -33.97 -4.01
N ILE A 122 8.67 -34.08 -2.96
CA ILE A 122 8.66 -33.22 -1.76
C ILE A 122 8.35 -31.79 -2.17
N SER A 123 7.20 -31.27 -1.73
CA SER A 123 6.74 -29.95 -2.15
C SER A 123 7.68 -28.89 -1.60
N ALA A 124 8.71 -28.57 -2.39
CA ALA A 124 9.36 -27.27 -2.42
C ALA A 124 8.35 -26.26 -2.95
N VAL A 125 7.24 -26.11 -2.20
CA VAL A 125 6.55 -24.83 -2.07
C VAL A 125 7.66 -23.88 -1.71
N ARG A 126 8.10 -23.10 -2.70
CA ARG A 126 8.72 -21.82 -2.39
C ARG A 126 7.65 -21.10 -1.60
N THR A 127 7.84 -21.06 -0.29
CA THR A 127 7.23 -20.05 0.56
C THR A 127 7.74 -18.72 0.04
N MET A 128 7.12 -18.21 -1.03
CA MET A 128 7.21 -16.81 -1.37
C MET A 128 6.70 -16.10 -0.13
N GLU A 129 7.60 -15.38 0.54
CA GLU A 129 7.25 -14.65 1.74
C GLU A 129 6.17 -13.65 1.35
N ALA A 130 4.95 -13.87 1.85
CA ALA A 130 3.93 -12.84 1.80
C ALA A 130 4.41 -11.72 2.72
N PHE A 131 4.96 -10.68 2.09
CA PHE A 131 5.61 -9.52 2.71
C PHE A 131 4.67 -8.73 3.70
N HIS A 132 5.22 -7.86 4.60
CA HIS A 132 4.62 -7.00 5.69
C HIS A 132 4.29 -5.47 5.48
N PHE A 133 3.03 -5.02 5.33
CA PHE A 133 2.60 -3.68 4.90
C PHE A 133 2.44 -2.68 6.03
N VAL A 134 3.07 -1.54 5.79
CA VAL A 134 2.95 -0.38 6.64
C VAL A 134 3.03 0.87 5.77
N SER A 135 2.02 1.73 5.84
CA SER A 135 1.99 3.03 5.16
C SER A 135 2.17 4.15 6.17
N TYR A 136 3.12 5.05 5.92
CA TYR A 136 3.34 6.23 6.74
C TYR A 136 2.68 7.46 6.11
N VAL A 137 1.85 8.19 6.87
CA VAL A 137 1.09 9.34 6.38
C VAL A 137 1.14 10.53 7.35
N PRO A 138 1.30 11.77 6.85
CA PRO A 138 1.18 12.98 7.66
C PRO A 138 -0.30 13.35 7.86
N ILE A 139 -0.78 13.34 9.10
CA ILE A 139 -2.15 13.76 9.45
C ILE A 139 -2.07 14.84 10.54
N LYS A 140 -2.54 16.06 10.21
CA LYS A 140 -2.61 17.21 11.14
C LYS A 140 -1.30 17.50 11.90
N GLY A 141 -0.17 17.52 11.18
CA GLY A 141 1.14 17.82 11.77
C GLY A 141 1.75 16.65 12.58
N ARG A 142 1.23 15.43 12.44
CA ARG A 142 1.72 14.22 13.12
C ARG A 142 1.93 13.09 12.13
N LEU A 143 2.94 12.26 12.39
CA LEU A 143 3.23 11.08 11.58
C LEU A 143 2.41 9.90 12.09
N PHE A 144 1.58 9.32 11.24
CA PHE A 144 0.84 8.09 11.53
C PHE A 144 1.38 6.92 10.72
N GLU A 145 1.45 5.77 11.36
CA GLU A 145 1.71 4.47 10.77
C GLU A 145 0.38 3.70 10.65
N LEU A 146 0.04 3.35 9.41
CA LEU A 146 -1.13 2.55 9.06
C LEU A 146 -0.67 1.14 8.71
N ASP A 147 -1.02 0.16 9.55
CA ASP A 147 -0.64 -1.23 9.42
C ASP A 147 -1.93 -2.08 9.41
N GLY A 148 -2.13 -2.87 8.35
CA GLY A 148 -3.36 -3.65 8.16
C GLY A 148 -3.55 -4.82 9.13
N LEU A 149 -2.52 -5.23 9.87
CA LEU A 149 -2.59 -6.24 10.92
C LEU A 149 -2.85 -5.62 12.31
N LYS A 150 -2.77 -4.29 12.45
CA LYS A 150 -2.99 -3.57 13.71
C LYS A 150 -4.41 -3.02 13.79
N VAL A 151 -5.04 -3.15 14.97
CA VAL A 151 -6.42 -2.69 15.23
C VAL A 151 -6.55 -1.16 15.11
N TYR A 152 -5.48 -0.43 15.41
CA TYR A 152 -5.45 1.04 15.40
C TYR A 152 -4.16 1.56 14.72
N PRO A 153 -4.21 2.74 14.07
CA PRO A 153 -3.02 3.48 13.65
C PRO A 153 -2.07 3.73 14.82
N ILE A 154 -0.76 3.64 14.58
CA ILE A 154 0.25 4.07 15.55
C ILE A 154 0.58 5.54 15.27
N ASP A 155 0.45 6.38 16.29
CA ASP A 155 0.84 7.79 16.26
C ASP A 155 2.31 7.93 16.70
N HIS A 156 3.20 8.26 15.76
CA HIS A 156 4.60 8.53 16.06
C HIS A 156 4.84 9.95 16.59
N GLY A 157 3.80 10.79 16.65
CA GLY A 157 3.84 12.15 17.18
C GLY A 157 4.19 13.22 16.14
N PRO A 158 4.31 14.49 16.56
CA PRO A 158 4.67 15.60 15.68
C PRO A 158 6.14 15.55 15.27
N TRP A 159 6.45 16.07 14.08
CA TRP A 159 7.82 16.38 13.68
C TRP A 159 8.19 17.80 14.16
N ALA A 160 9.49 18.12 14.17
CA ALA A 160 9.99 19.44 14.57
C ALA A 160 9.63 20.53 13.54
N ASP A 161 9.57 21.79 13.97
CA ASP A 161 9.20 22.92 13.09
C ASP A 161 10.23 23.19 11.97
N ASP A 162 11.45 22.65 12.09
CA ASP A 162 12.58 22.79 11.15
C ASP A 162 12.82 21.55 10.27
N GLU A 163 11.98 20.51 10.36
CA GLU A 163 12.08 19.29 9.54
C GLU A 163 10.81 19.01 8.71
N GLU A 164 10.94 18.22 7.64
CA GLU A 164 9.79 17.69 6.93
C GLU A 164 9.25 16.41 7.59
N TRP A 165 7.97 16.11 7.39
CA TRP A 165 7.38 14.86 7.89
C TRP A 165 8.12 13.60 7.38
N THR A 166 8.75 13.70 6.21
CA THR A 166 9.57 12.65 5.59
C THR A 166 10.88 12.41 6.34
N ASP A 167 11.49 13.46 6.92
CA ASP A 167 12.68 13.34 7.77
C ASP A 167 12.36 12.56 9.07
N LYS A 168 11.15 12.75 9.60
CA LYS A 168 10.66 11.93 10.71
C LYS A 168 10.30 10.51 10.29
N ALA A 169 9.61 10.32 9.17
CA ALA A 169 9.28 9.00 8.65
C ALA A 169 10.53 8.15 8.41
N ARG A 170 11.57 8.76 7.82
CA ARG A 170 12.90 8.16 7.67
C ARG A 170 13.46 7.63 8.99
N ARG A 171 13.45 8.43 10.07
CA ARG A 171 13.97 8.00 11.38
C ARG A 171 13.23 6.76 11.90
N VAL A 172 11.90 6.78 11.88
CA VAL A 172 11.06 5.64 12.31
C VAL A 172 11.33 4.38 11.48
N ILE A 173 11.49 4.53 10.16
CA ILE A 173 11.79 3.41 9.24
C ILE A 173 13.21 2.87 9.51
N MET A 174 14.20 3.76 9.68
CA MET A 174 15.59 3.36 9.97
C MET A 174 15.72 2.66 11.33
N GLU A 175 15.01 3.10 12.36
CA GLU A 175 14.94 2.39 13.66
C GLU A 175 14.39 0.97 13.48
N ARG A 176 13.31 0.81 12.70
CA ARG A 176 12.73 -0.52 12.41
C ARG A 176 13.66 -1.42 11.62
N ILE A 177 14.36 -0.89 10.61
CA ILE A 177 15.35 -1.66 9.82
C ILE A 177 16.56 -2.04 10.70
N GLY A 178 17.09 -1.10 11.48
CA GLY A 178 18.24 -1.33 12.35
C GLY A 178 17.99 -2.46 13.36
N LEU A 179 16.80 -2.50 13.95
CA LEU A 179 16.35 -3.59 14.84
C LEU A 179 16.25 -4.95 14.12
N ALA A 180 15.86 -4.96 12.84
CA ALA A 180 15.79 -6.20 12.05
C ALA A 180 17.16 -6.73 11.61
N THR A 181 18.16 -5.86 11.47
CA THR A 181 19.54 -6.23 11.11
C THR A 181 20.44 -6.63 12.29
N ALA A 182 19.96 -6.48 13.52
CA ALA A 182 20.73 -6.70 14.75
C ALA A 182 20.37 -7.99 15.50
N GLY A 183 19.60 -8.89 14.87
CA GLY A 183 19.15 -10.19 15.41
C GLY A 183 19.71 -11.38 14.65
#